data_AF-A0A935BUX7-F1
#
_entry.id   AF-A0A935BUX7-F1
#
_cell.length_a   1.000
_cell.length_b   1.000
_cell.length_c   1.000
_cell.angle_alpha   90.00
_cell.angle_beta   90.00
_cell.angle_gamma   90.00
#
_symmetry.space_group_name_H-M   'P 1'
#
loop_
_entity.id
_entity.type
_entity.pdbx_description
1 polymer ?
#
loop_
_entity_poly.entity_id
_entity_poly.type
_entity_poly.pdbx_seq_one_letter_code
_entity_poly.pdbx_strand_id
1 'polypeptide(L)' 'MRSNCIVWAFLLHRRRHRKGREGYMLWRWSRWGRFPHALYAERRRNGTLRIVSYVPSNPRHKRLPPPLFSGRSKWGDM' A
#
# COMPACT_ATOMS: atom_id res chain seq x y z
N MET A 1 8.70 11.75 -5.32
CA MET A 1 9.39 10.64 -4.64
C MET A 1 9.11 9.34 -5.39
N ARG A 2 10.13 8.53 -5.71
CA ARG A 2 9.96 7.20 -6.31
C ARG A 2 10.12 6.14 -5.21
N SER A 3 9.24 5.16 -5.17
CA SER A 3 9.29 4.03 -4.22
C SER A 3 8.57 2.82 -4.81
N ASN A 4 8.49 1.72 -4.09
CA ASN A 4 7.62 0.59 -4.42
C ASN A 4 6.60 0.35 -3.29
N CYS A 5 5.60 -0.47 -3.58
CA CYS A 5 4.50 -0.73 -2.65
C CYS A 5 4.95 -1.42 -1.35
N ILE A 6 5.96 -2.30 -1.39
CA ILE A 6 6.46 -3.05 -0.24
C ILE A 6 7.18 -2.10 0.72
N VAL A 7 8.17 -1.38 0.22
CA VAL A 7 8.95 -0.39 0.99
C VAL A 7 8.02 0.69 1.54
N TRP A 8 7.11 1.19 0.72
CA TRP A 8 6.14 2.19 1.15
C TRP A 8 5.23 1.65 2.28
N ALA A 9 4.68 0.45 2.14
CA ALA A 9 3.78 -0.14 3.14
C ALA A 9 4.52 -0.41 4.46
N PHE A 10 5.76 -0.92 4.38
CA PHE A 10 6.61 -1.16 5.55
C PHE A 10 6.96 0.14 6.30
N LEU A 11 7.41 1.17 5.57
CA LEU A 11 7.72 2.47 6.17
C LEU A 11 6.47 3.13 6.79
N LEU A 12 5.31 2.97 6.13
CA LEU A 12 4.05 3.45 6.69
C LEU A 12 3.69 2.69 7.97
N HIS A 13 3.77 1.36 7.97
CA HIS A 13 3.51 0.53 9.14
C HIS A 13 4.38 0.94 10.32
N ARG A 14 5.72 1.03 10.12
CA ARG A 14 6.66 1.45 11.17
C ARG A 14 6.35 2.85 11.70
N ARG A 15 6.01 3.79 10.82
CA ARG A 15 5.64 5.17 11.21
C ARG A 15 4.35 5.21 12.02
N ARG A 16 3.37 4.37 11.70
CA ARG A 16 2.07 4.32 12.39
C ARG A 16 2.18 3.61 13.74
N HIS A 17 2.93 2.52 13.80
CA HIS A 17 3.22 1.81 15.04
C HIS A 17 3.91 2.71 16.08
N ARG A 18 4.88 3.52 15.64
CA ARG A 18 5.53 4.54 16.50
C ARG A 18 4.56 5.59 17.07
N LYS A 19 3.39 5.76 16.46
CA LYS A 19 2.31 6.66 16.93
C LYS A 19 1.24 5.92 17.73
N GLY A 20 1.50 4.69 18.17
CA GLY A 20 0.55 3.85 18.91
C GLY A 20 -0.68 3.43 18.10
N ARG A 21 -0.55 3.36 16.76
CA ARG A 21 -1.63 2.88 15.88
C ARG A 21 -1.44 1.40 15.59
N GLU A 22 -2.51 0.63 15.73
CA GLU A 22 -2.57 -0.75 15.28
C GLU A 22 -2.90 -0.81 13.79
N GLY A 23 -2.09 -1.52 13.04
CA GLY A 23 -2.34 -1.76 11.62
C GLY A 23 -1.61 -2.98 11.13
N TYR A 24 -2.09 -3.50 10.00
CA TYR A 24 -1.66 -4.76 9.42
C TYR A 24 -1.07 -4.51 8.03
N MET A 25 -0.05 -5.28 7.66
CA MET A 25 0.37 -5.39 6.27
C MET A 25 -0.56 -6.38 5.57
N LEU A 26 -1.13 -5.97 4.45
CA LEU A 26 -1.97 -6.83 3.61
C LEU A 26 -1.32 -7.02 2.25
N TRP A 27 -1.67 -8.13 1.60
CA TRP A 27 -1.24 -8.46 0.26
C TRP A 27 -2.46 -8.72 -0.60
N ARG A 28 -2.48 -8.15 -1.81
CA ARG A 28 -3.48 -8.46 -2.84
C ARG A 28 -2.85 -8.56 -4.20
N TRP A 29 -3.58 -9.07 -5.18
CA TRP A 29 -3.16 -9.00 -6.58
C TRP A 29 -3.25 -7.57 -7.10
N SER A 30 -2.24 -7.15 -7.86
CA SER A 30 -2.23 -5.84 -8.52
C SER A 30 -3.33 -5.76 -9.58
N ARG A 31 -3.99 -4.59 -9.66
CA ARG A 31 -4.97 -4.28 -10.73
C ARG A 31 -4.31 -4.06 -12.10
N TRP A 32 -2.98 -3.91 -12.12
CA TRP A 32 -2.20 -3.55 -13.31
C TRP A 32 -1.27 -4.68 -13.78
N GLY A 33 -1.40 -5.89 -13.23
CA GLY A 33 -0.60 -7.05 -13.60
C GLY A 33 -0.69 -8.20 -12.61
N ARG A 34 -0.17 -9.38 -12.99
CA ARG A 34 -0.18 -10.59 -12.15
C ARG A 34 0.99 -10.60 -11.17
N PHE A 35 1.02 -9.63 -10.26
CA PHE A 35 2.04 -9.54 -9.22
C PHE A 35 1.43 -9.12 -7.87
N PRO A 36 2.03 -9.55 -6.75
CA PRO A 36 1.57 -9.17 -5.43
C PRO A 36 1.77 -7.67 -5.19
N HIS A 37 0.81 -7.06 -4.50
CA HIS A 37 0.78 -5.66 -4.14
C HIS A 37 0.60 -5.53 -2.63
N ALA A 38 1.59 -4.93 -1.97
CA ALA A 38 1.57 -4.69 -0.54
C ALA A 38 0.74 -3.45 -0.20
N LEU A 39 -0.04 -3.57 0.87
CA LEU A 39 -0.98 -2.59 1.39
C LEU A 39 -0.80 -2.42 2.89
N TYR A 40 -1.30 -1.32 3.43
CA TYR A 40 -1.42 -1.11 4.87
C TYR A 40 -2.89 -0.94 5.25
N ALA A 41 -3.35 -1.70 6.25
CA ALA A 41 -4.68 -1.56 6.82
C ALA A 41 -4.58 -1.03 8.26
N GLU A 42 -5.18 0.11 8.53
CA GLU A 42 -5.21 0.69 9.88
C GLU A 42 -6.51 0.30 10.59
N ARG A 43 -6.40 -0.23 11.81
CA ARG A 43 -7.56 -0.49 12.66
C ARG A 43 -8.03 0.82 13.29
N ARG A 44 -9.29 1.16 13.08
CA ARG A 44 -9.94 2.31 13.71
C ARG A 44 -10.59 1.91 15.04
N ARG A 45 -10.86 2.90 15.90
CA ARG A 45 -11.52 2.71 17.20
C ARG A 45 -12.91 2.06 17.09
N ASN A 46 -13.62 2.28 15.99
CA ASN A 46 -14.93 1.68 15.71
C ASN A 46 -14.84 0.25 15.17
N GLY A 47 -13.68 -0.42 15.24
CA GLY A 47 -13.48 -1.78 14.74
C GLY A 47 -13.28 -1.89 13.23
N THR A 48 -13.50 -0.83 12.44
CA THR A 48 -13.33 -0.89 10.98
C THR A 48 -11.85 -0.83 10.55
N LEU A 49 -11.53 -1.47 9.43
CA LEU A 49 -10.21 -1.40 8.79
C LEU A 49 -10.20 -0.31 7.71
N ARG A 50 -9.21 0.58 7.78
CA ARG A 50 -8.96 1.60 6.76
C ARG A 50 -7.76 1.19 5.92
N ILE A 51 -8.00 0.73 4.70
CA ILE A 51 -6.97 0.28 3.77
C ILE A 51 -6.36 1.48 3.03
N VAL A 52 -5.03 1.43 2.89
CA VAL A 52 -4.21 2.40 2.17
C VAL A 52 -3.26 1.65 1.25
N SER A 53 -3.21 2.09 0.00
CA SER A 53 -2.33 1.56 -1.02
C SER A 53 -1.41 2.64 -1.55
N TYR A 54 -0.30 2.23 -2.16
CA TYR A 54 0.57 3.12 -2.92
C TYR A 54 0.48 2.78 -4.40
N VAL A 55 -0.25 3.59 -5.14
CA VAL A 55 -0.57 3.33 -6.55
C VAL A 55 0.26 4.22 -7.46
N PRO A 56 0.68 3.75 -8.65
CA PRO A 56 1.39 4.58 -9.61
C PRO A 56 0.51 5.75 -10.07
N SER A 57 1.11 6.92 -10.24
CA SER A 57 0.40 8.12 -10.70
C SER A 57 -0.01 8.03 -12.17
N ASN A 58 0.76 7.28 -12.97
CA ASN A 58 0.44 6.92 -14.35
C ASN A 58 0.49 5.39 -14.49
N PRO A 59 -0.61 4.69 -14.16
CA PRO A 59 -0.67 3.24 -14.22
C PRO A 59 -0.62 2.73 -15.67
N ARG A 60 0.18 1.68 -15.90
CA ARG A 60 0.22 0.93 -17.16
C ARG A 60 0.20 -0.55 -16.83
N HIS A 61 -0.45 -1.36 -17.67
CA HIS A 61 -0.44 -2.81 -17.53
C HIS A 61 0.98 -3.35 -17.76
N LYS A 62 1.46 -4.16 -16.82
CA LYS A 62 2.81 -4.74 -16.86
C LYS A 62 2.77 -6.20 -16.43
N ARG A 63 3.63 -7.02 -17.04
CA ARG A 63 3.81 -8.42 -16.63
C ARG A 63 4.59 -8.55 -15.33
N LEU A 64 5.55 -7.65 -15.10
CA LEU A 64 6.43 -7.64 -13.94
C LEU A 64 6.12 -6.46 -13.01
N PRO A 65 6.30 -6.64 -11.68
CA PRO A 65 6.14 -5.56 -10.73
C PRO A 65 7.20 -4.48 -11.02
N PRO A 66 6.82 -3.19 -11.08
CA PRO A 66 7.79 -2.11 -11.22
C PRO A 66 8.65 -2.04 -9.95
N PRO A 67 10.00 -2.12 -10.04
CA PRO A 67 10.88 -2.10 -8.87
C PRO A 67 10.85 -0.75 -8.15
N LEU A 68 10.63 0.34 -8.91
CA LEU A 68 10.39 1.70 -8.41
C LEU A 68 9.38 2.40 -9.33
N PHE A 69 8.46 3.17 -8.75
CA PHE A 69 7.54 4.02 -9.51
C PHE A 69 7.22 5.32 -8.76
N SER A 70 6.84 6.33 -9.53
CA SER A 70 6.22 7.53 -8.97
C SER A 70 4.75 7.21 -8.67
N GLY A 71 4.36 7.35 -7.42
CA GLY A 71 3.03 6.95 -6.95
C GLY A 71 2.46 7.90 -5.91
N ARG A 72 1.22 7.61 -5.52
CA ARG A 72 0.46 8.35 -4.51
C ARG A 72 -0.22 7.39 -3.55
N SER A 73 -0.39 7.84 -2.31
CA SER A 73 -1.16 7.12 -1.31
C SER A 73 -2.65 7.24 -1.63
N LYS A 74 -3.33 6.11 -1.86
CA LYS A 74 -4.77 6.05 -2.11
C LYS A 74 -5.45 5.38 -0.93
N TRP A 75 -6.46 6.06 -0.39
CA TRP A 75 -7.31 5.54 0.67
C TRP A 75 -8.52 4.82 0.09
N GLY A 76 -9.04 3.82 0.80
CA GLY A 76 -10.26 3.12 0.39
C GLY A 76 -10.07 2.27 -0.85
N ASP A 77 -8.86 1.76 -1.05
CA ASP A 77 -8.57 0.84 -2.15
C ASP A 77 -9.14 -0.54 -1.77
N MET A 78 -10.43 -0.72 -2.03
CA MET A 78 -11.07 -2.04 -2.11
C MET A 78 -10.80 -2.60 -3.51
#